data_AF-A0A0A9X8Q3-F1
#
_entry.id   AF-A0A0A9X8Q3-F1
#
_cell.length_a   1.000
_cell.length_b   1.000
_cell.length_c   1.000
_cell.angle_alpha   90.00
_cell.angle_beta   90.00
_cell.angle_gamma   90.00
#
_symmetry.space_group_name_H-M   'P 1'
#
loop_
_entity.id
_entity.type
_entity.pdbx_description
1 polymer ?
#
loop_
_entity_poly.entity_id
_entity_poly.type
_entity_poly.pdbx_seq_one_letter_code
_entity_poly.pdbx_strand_id
1 'polypeptide(L)'
;MVARIPVFKWAENKKEIWVTVLVMDSQNPTVQIENERIQCKCTSNGVDYELDLPLLHPIKADESTFAVHDRGIEMRLYKSDDHCEFWERISSDMAKFKGFCKVDWDLWMDEEEGVQKAPGPDFGNMDFAKLMAQMNKNGGGMPGMPGMGGMPGMGGMPGMDGMP
;
A
#
# COMPACT_ATOMS: atom_id res chain seq x y z
N MET A 1 31.88 -17.21 -5.73
CA MET A 1 31.80 -16.41 -4.49
C MET A 1 30.53 -16.84 -3.78
N VAL A 2 30.51 -16.96 -2.45
CA VAL A 2 29.30 -17.38 -1.71
C VAL A 2 28.53 -16.11 -1.33
N ALA A 3 27.27 -16.00 -1.75
CA ALA A 3 26.41 -14.87 -1.39
C ALA A 3 26.09 -14.87 0.11
N ARG A 4 26.00 -13.68 0.72
CA ARG A 4 25.66 -13.52 2.13
C ARG A 4 24.15 -13.45 2.31
N ILE A 5 23.65 -14.02 3.40
CA ILE A 5 22.25 -13.81 3.80
C ILE A 5 22.12 -12.39 4.37
N PRO A 6 21.26 -11.53 3.81
CA PRO A 6 21.06 -10.20 4.36
C PRO A 6 20.26 -10.27 5.66
N VAL A 7 20.40 -9.27 6.53
CA VAL A 7 19.44 -9.04 7.61
C VAL A 7 18.14 -8.60 6.98
N PHE A 8 17.02 -9.13 7.46
CA PHE A 8 15.69 -8.72 7.01
C PHE A 8 14.75 -8.60 8.19
N LYS A 9 13.80 -7.69 8.06
CA LYS A 9 12.71 -7.52 9.01
C LYS A 9 11.43 -8.10 8.44
N TRP A 10 10.54 -8.54 9.31
CA TRP A 10 9.18 -8.87 8.91
C TRP A 10 8.16 -8.48 9.98
N ALA A 11 6.94 -8.22 9.52
CA ALA A 11 5.75 -8.04 10.34
C ALA A 11 4.55 -8.53 9.54
N GLU A 12 3.40 -8.68 10.19
CA GLU A 12 2.19 -9.12 9.53
C GLU A 12 0.95 -8.49 10.16
N ASN A 13 -0.16 -8.60 9.44
CA ASN A 13 -1.49 -8.46 10.00
C ASN A 13 -2.36 -9.65 9.55
N LYS A 14 -3.69 -9.53 9.70
CA LYS A 14 -4.64 -10.58 9.30
C LYS A 14 -4.58 -10.96 7.82
N LYS A 15 -4.13 -10.06 6.93
CA LYS A 15 -4.18 -10.24 5.47
C LYS A 15 -2.82 -10.23 4.79
N GLU A 16 -1.87 -9.48 5.35
CA GLU A 16 -0.64 -9.09 4.67
C GLU A 16 0.57 -9.43 5.55
N ILE A 17 1.68 -9.72 4.87
CA ILE A 17 3.00 -9.89 5.47
C ILE A 17 3.93 -8.90 4.79
N TRP A 18 4.69 -8.16 5.57
CA TRP A 18 5.73 -7.27 5.07
C TRP A 18 7.09 -7.87 5.33
N VAL A 19 7.97 -7.81 4.33
CA VAL A 19 9.36 -8.25 4.43
C VAL A 19 10.27 -7.16 3.89
N THR A 20 11.21 -6.72 4.70
CA THR A 20 12.16 -5.67 4.32
C THR A 20 13.57 -6.21 4.38
N VAL A 21 14.20 -6.37 3.23
CA VAL A 21 15.61 -6.78 3.10
C VAL A 21 16.51 -5.56 3.28
N LEU A 22 17.36 -5.58 4.31
CA LEU A 22 18.20 -4.45 4.71
C LEU A 22 19.55 -4.46 4.00
N VAL A 23 19.53 -4.18 2.69
CA VAL A 23 20.73 -3.96 1.88
C VAL A 23 20.67 -2.56 1.29
N MET A 24 21.53 -1.67 1.77
CA MET A 24 21.63 -0.30 1.26
C MET A 24 22.34 -0.26 -0.10
N ASP A 25 21.95 0.71 -0.93
CA ASP A 25 22.53 0.99 -2.24
C ASP A 25 22.64 -0.26 -3.11
N SER A 26 21.56 -1.05 -3.14
CA SER A 26 21.52 -2.32 -3.84
C SER A 26 21.68 -2.13 -5.35
N GLN A 27 22.54 -2.95 -5.96
CA GLN A 27 22.81 -2.98 -7.39
C GLN A 27 22.23 -4.26 -7.98
N ASN A 28 21.61 -4.13 -9.15
CA ASN A 28 20.99 -5.23 -9.90
C ASN A 28 20.03 -6.11 -9.07
N PRO A 29 19.08 -5.52 -8.31
CA PRO A 29 18.16 -6.30 -7.50
C PRO A 29 17.26 -7.16 -8.39
N THR A 30 17.16 -8.44 -8.04
CA THR A 30 16.21 -9.39 -8.62
C THR A 30 15.33 -9.93 -7.50
N VAL A 31 14.02 -9.78 -7.63
CA VAL A 31 13.03 -10.29 -6.68
C VAL A 31 12.10 -11.24 -7.40
N GLN A 32 11.93 -12.43 -6.85
CA GLN A 32 10.98 -13.44 -7.28
C GLN A 32 10.09 -13.81 -6.10
N ILE A 33 8.79 -13.72 -6.31
CA ILE A 33 7.78 -14.05 -5.32
C ILE A 33 6.99 -15.22 -5.89
N GLU A 34 7.03 -16.34 -5.19
CA GLU A 34 6.27 -17.55 -5.47
C GLU A 34 5.36 -17.84 -4.27
N ASN A 35 4.36 -18.71 -4.46
CA ASN A 35 3.37 -18.96 -3.41
C ASN A 35 3.98 -19.43 -2.09
N GLU A 36 5.10 -20.15 -2.11
CA GLU A 36 5.71 -20.73 -0.90
C GLU A 36 7.17 -20.27 -0.70
N ARG A 37 7.65 -19.31 -1.50
CA ARG A 37 9.07 -18.94 -1.51
C ARG A 37 9.27 -17.52 -2.03
N ILE A 38 10.23 -16.83 -1.42
CA ILE A 38 10.75 -15.55 -1.92
C ILE A 38 12.23 -15.71 -2.22
N GLN A 39 12.65 -15.21 -3.37
CA GLN A 39 14.07 -15.04 -3.67
C GLN A 39 14.38 -13.58 -3.95
N CYS A 40 15.36 -13.05 -3.22
CA CYS A 40 15.89 -11.71 -3.43
C CYS A 40 17.41 -11.78 -3.59
N LYS A 41 17.93 -11.26 -4.69
CA LYS A 41 19.38 -11.22 -5.00
C LYS A 41 19.79 -9.80 -5.33
N CYS A 42 20.92 -9.35 -4.81
CA CYS A 42 21.51 -8.06 -5.17
C CYS A 42 22.99 -8.02 -4.81
N THR A 43 23.70 -7.02 -5.30
CA THR A 43 25.09 -6.73 -4.91
C THR A 43 25.13 -5.37 -4.24
N SER A 44 25.90 -5.21 -3.15
CA SER A 44 26.16 -3.91 -2.53
C SER A 44 27.61 -3.84 -2.08
N ASN A 45 28.31 -2.76 -2.44
CA ASN A 45 29.73 -2.55 -2.12
C ASN A 45 30.64 -3.75 -2.48
N GLY A 46 30.38 -4.40 -3.62
CA GLY A 46 31.12 -5.57 -4.09
C GLY A 46 30.83 -6.87 -3.33
N VAL A 47 29.82 -6.88 -2.47
CA VAL A 47 29.35 -8.07 -1.73
C VAL A 47 28.01 -8.51 -2.31
N ASP A 48 27.93 -9.78 -2.69
CA ASP A 48 26.69 -10.40 -3.16
C ASP A 48 25.83 -10.83 -1.96
N TYR A 49 24.54 -10.54 -2.06
CA TYR A 49 23.51 -10.91 -1.09
C TYR A 49 22.43 -11.76 -1.74
N GLU A 50 22.01 -12.80 -1.03
CA GLU A 50 20.91 -13.67 -1.45
C GLU A 50 20.05 -14.05 -0.25
N LEU A 51 18.76 -13.74 -0.34
CA LEU A 51 17.73 -14.24 0.54
C LEU A 51 16.86 -15.22 -0.27
N ASP A 52 17.03 -16.51 -0.01
CA ASP A 52 16.16 -17.58 -0.51
C ASP A 52 15.33 -18.09 0.66
N LEU A 53 14.13 -17.55 0.81
CA LEU A 53 13.25 -17.67 1.98
C LEU A 53 12.04 -18.55 1.65
N PRO A 54 12.05 -19.85 2.04
CA PRO A 54 10.84 -20.65 2.00
C PRO A 54 9.87 -20.15 3.08
N LEU A 55 8.63 -19.86 2.69
CA LEU A 55 7.61 -19.33 3.60
C LEU A 55 7.03 -20.44 4.49
N LEU A 56 6.44 -20.04 5.62
CA LEU A 56 5.75 -20.98 6.52
C LEU A 56 4.46 -21.51 5.89
N HIS A 57 3.67 -20.61 5.30
CA HIS A 57 2.42 -20.93 4.61
C HIS A 57 2.36 -20.27 3.22
N PRO A 58 1.46 -20.72 2.34
CA PRO A 58 1.32 -20.13 1.03
C PRO A 58 0.79 -18.69 1.04
N ILE A 59 1.22 -17.89 0.07
CA ILE A 59 0.74 -16.54 -0.25
C ILE A 59 0.11 -16.50 -1.65
N LYS A 60 -0.57 -15.39 -1.98
CA LYS A 60 -1.04 -15.07 -3.33
C LYS A 60 0.07 -14.32 -4.07
N ALA A 61 0.96 -15.04 -4.76
CA ALA A 61 2.11 -14.42 -5.43
C ALA A 61 1.70 -13.34 -6.45
N ASP A 62 0.62 -13.59 -7.21
CA ASP A 62 0.12 -12.67 -8.25
C ASP A 62 -0.45 -11.35 -7.67
N GLU A 63 -0.87 -11.34 -6.41
CA GLU A 63 -1.35 -10.13 -5.71
C GLU A 63 -0.21 -9.43 -4.94
N SER A 64 0.90 -10.12 -4.75
CA SER A 64 2.04 -9.64 -3.96
C SER A 64 2.94 -8.73 -4.79
N THR A 65 3.54 -7.75 -4.13
CA THR A 65 4.35 -6.71 -4.80
C THR A 65 5.64 -6.44 -4.05
N PHE A 66 6.58 -5.76 -4.71
CA PHE A 66 7.82 -5.32 -4.09
C PHE A 66 8.21 -3.93 -4.60
N ALA A 67 9.02 -3.25 -3.81
CA ALA A 67 9.64 -1.98 -4.16
C ALA A 67 11.12 -2.00 -3.76
N VAL A 68 11.96 -1.45 -4.64
CA VAL A 68 13.39 -1.28 -4.38
C VAL A 68 13.62 0.18 -4.00
N HIS A 69 14.27 0.39 -2.87
CA HIS A 69 14.65 1.70 -2.36
C HIS A 69 16.15 1.73 -2.05
N ASP A 70 16.70 2.94 -1.87
CA ASP A 70 18.12 3.11 -1.51
C ASP A 70 18.49 2.41 -0.20
N ARG A 71 17.52 2.26 0.72
CA ARG A 71 17.75 1.69 2.06
C ARG A 71 17.43 0.20 2.16
N GLY A 72 16.84 -0.39 1.14
CA GLY A 72 16.43 -1.78 1.18
C GLY A 72 15.38 -2.15 0.14
N ILE A 73 14.98 -3.41 0.17
CA ILE A 73 13.99 -3.97 -0.74
C ILE A 73 12.80 -4.40 0.10
N GLU A 74 11.66 -3.77 -0.15
CA GLU A 74 10.42 -4.01 0.57
C GLU A 74 9.51 -4.91 -0.25
N MET A 75 8.90 -5.88 0.41
CA MET A 75 7.95 -6.82 -0.19
C MET A 75 6.67 -6.81 0.62
N ARG A 76 5.54 -6.70 -0.07
CA ARG A 76 4.20 -6.79 0.49
C ARG A 76 3.53 -8.03 -0.06
N LEU A 77 3.29 -8.99 0.82
CA LEU A 77 2.80 -10.31 0.49
C LEU A 77 1.36 -10.46 0.98
N TYR A 78 0.51 -11.08 0.18
CA TYR A 78 -0.88 -11.36 0.55
C TYR A 78 -1.02 -12.81 0.99
N LYS A 79 -1.54 -13.06 2.19
CA LYS A 79 -1.82 -14.42 2.67
C LYS A 79 -2.80 -15.11 1.70
N SER A 80 -2.60 -16.40 1.46
CA SER A 80 -3.49 -17.19 0.61
C SER A 80 -4.88 -17.38 1.22
N ASP A 81 -4.95 -17.50 2.54
CA ASP A 81 -6.19 -17.61 3.32
C ASP A 81 -6.42 -16.34 4.15
N ASP A 82 -7.55 -15.67 3.91
CA ASP A 82 -7.97 -14.45 4.60
C ASP A 82 -8.41 -14.73 6.06
N HIS A 83 -8.56 -16.01 6.43
CA HIS A 83 -8.85 -16.49 7.78
C HIS A 83 -7.65 -17.14 8.47
N CYS A 84 -6.46 -17.04 7.87
CA CYS A 84 -5.22 -17.55 8.45
C CYS A 84 -4.93 -16.83 9.78
N GLU A 85 -4.55 -17.61 10.79
CA GLU A 85 -4.02 -17.07 12.06
C GLU A 85 -2.72 -16.27 11.80
N PHE A 86 -2.26 -15.56 12.82
CA PHE A 86 -0.93 -14.95 12.78
C PHE A 86 0.13 -16.05 12.68
N TRP A 87 1.14 -15.83 11.85
CA TRP A 87 2.20 -16.80 11.63
C TRP A 87 3.14 -16.79 12.83
N GLU A 88 3.44 -17.96 13.41
CA GLU A 88 4.39 -18.03 14.53
C GLU A 88 5.84 -17.75 14.10
N ARG A 89 6.10 -17.84 12.78
CA ARG A 89 7.37 -17.51 12.12
C ARG A 89 7.14 -17.30 10.64
N ILE A 90 8.00 -16.50 10.00
CA ILE A 90 7.89 -16.26 8.56
C ILE A 90 8.30 -17.45 7.68
N SER A 91 9.18 -18.32 8.18
CA SER A 91 9.81 -19.37 7.37
C SER A 91 9.61 -20.77 7.94
N SER A 92 9.47 -21.75 7.05
CA SER A 92 9.57 -23.17 7.38
C SER A 92 10.98 -23.61 7.79
N ASP A 93 12.03 -22.83 7.49
CA ASP A 93 13.44 -23.10 7.85
C ASP A 93 14.05 -21.99 8.73
N MET A 94 13.42 -21.71 9.87
CA MET A 94 13.92 -20.66 10.78
C MET A 94 15.30 -20.95 11.37
N ALA A 95 15.79 -22.19 11.35
CA ALA A 95 17.13 -22.54 11.81
C ALA A 95 18.21 -21.79 11.01
N LYS A 96 18.01 -21.65 9.69
CA LYS A 96 18.89 -20.90 8.79
C LYS A 96 18.84 -19.39 9.04
N PHE A 97 17.69 -18.85 9.42
CA PHE A 97 17.46 -17.40 9.47
C PHE A 97 17.50 -16.78 10.86
N LYS A 98 17.68 -17.55 11.94
CA LYS A 98 17.64 -17.05 13.33
C LYS A 98 18.54 -15.83 13.61
N GLY A 99 19.70 -15.74 12.95
CA GLY A 99 20.62 -14.60 13.09
C GLY A 99 20.22 -13.35 12.27
N PHE A 100 19.43 -13.54 11.21
CA PHE A 100 19.19 -12.56 10.15
C PHE A 100 17.76 -12.00 10.17
N CYS A 101 16.79 -12.81 10.59
CA CYS A 101 15.39 -12.43 10.71
C CYS A 101 15.16 -11.58 11.97
N LYS A 102 14.51 -10.43 11.80
CA LYS A 102 14.12 -9.50 12.88
C LYS A 102 12.64 -9.16 12.76
N VAL A 103 12.03 -8.79 13.88
CA VAL A 103 10.67 -8.21 13.87
C VAL A 103 10.75 -6.78 13.37
N ASP A 104 9.80 -6.37 12.53
CA ASP A 104 9.64 -4.98 12.14
C ASP A 104 8.75 -4.23 13.12
N TRP A 105 9.35 -3.65 14.16
CA TRP A 105 8.61 -2.90 15.20
C TRP A 105 7.91 -1.64 14.67
N ASP A 106 8.31 -1.14 13.49
CA ASP A 106 7.69 0.03 12.87
C ASP A 106 6.33 -0.33 12.20
N LEU A 107 6.15 -1.61 11.81
CA LEU A 107 4.95 -2.14 11.15
C LEU A 107 4.19 -3.16 12.00
N TRP A 108 4.74 -3.58 13.13
CA TRP A 108 4.14 -4.56 14.01
C TRP A 108 2.83 -4.03 14.61
N MET A 109 1.80 -4.87 14.55
CA MET A 109 0.46 -4.59 15.05
C MET A 109 0.08 -5.68 16.04
N ASP A 110 -0.44 -5.30 17.20
CA ASP A 110 -1.02 -6.26 18.15
C ASP A 110 -2.29 -6.90 17.59
N GLU A 111 -2.47 -8.20 17.82
CA GLU A 111 -3.57 -9.01 17.24
C GLU A 111 -4.97 -8.49 17.65
N GLU A 112 -5.07 -7.81 18.80
CA GLU A 112 -6.30 -7.25 19.37
C GLU A 112 -6.62 -5.82 18.86
N GLU A 113 -5.64 -5.02 18.44
CA GLU A 113 -5.84 -3.62 17.98
C GLU A 113 -6.29 -3.52 16.51
N GLY A 114 -6.93 -4.57 15.98
CA GLY A 114 -7.28 -4.75 14.57
C GLY A 114 -8.19 -3.71 13.91
N VAL A 115 -8.52 -2.58 14.55
CA VAL A 115 -9.25 -1.45 13.95
C VAL A 115 -8.90 -0.12 14.64
N GLN A 116 -7.67 0.42 14.48
CA GLN A 116 -7.37 1.88 14.44
C GLN A 116 -5.88 2.18 14.67
N LYS A 117 -5.03 2.02 13.64
CA LYS A 117 -3.95 2.96 13.28
C LYS A 117 -3.10 2.34 12.17
N ALA A 118 -3.41 2.68 10.93
CA ALA A 118 -2.38 2.73 9.90
C ALA A 118 -2.12 4.20 9.58
N PRO A 119 -1.11 4.85 10.16
CA PRO A 119 -0.36 5.86 9.45
C PRO A 119 0.82 5.14 8.77
N GLY A 120 0.57 4.63 7.57
CA GLY A 120 1.65 4.45 6.60
C GLY A 120 2.25 5.82 6.22
N PRO A 121 3.39 5.85 5.52
CA PRO A 121 4.05 7.08 5.09
C PRO A 121 3.06 8.02 4.39
N ASP A 122 3.11 9.28 4.80
CA ASP A 122 2.20 10.36 4.44
C ASP A 122 2.19 10.67 2.93
N PHE A 123 1.42 9.88 2.19
CA PHE A 123 0.95 10.22 0.84
C PHE A 123 -0.44 10.90 0.86
N GLY A 124 -0.89 11.36 2.03
CA GLY A 124 -2.26 11.83 2.27
C GLY A 124 -2.40 13.31 2.61
N ASN A 125 -1.31 14.00 2.99
CA ASN A 125 -1.35 15.43 3.32
C ASN A 125 -1.34 16.36 2.09
N MET A 126 -1.87 15.89 0.95
CA MET A 126 -2.46 16.78 -0.05
C MET A 126 -3.81 17.24 0.48
N ASP A 127 -3.75 18.16 1.45
CA ASP A 127 -4.79 19.07 1.92
C ASP A 127 -6.10 18.98 1.12
N PHE A 128 -7.02 18.11 1.52
CA PHE A 128 -8.41 18.12 1.03
C PHE A 128 -9.05 19.50 1.27
N ALA A 129 -8.58 20.20 2.31
CA ALA A 129 -8.88 21.60 2.58
C ALA A 129 -8.33 22.57 1.51
N LYS A 130 -7.16 22.32 0.90
CA LYS A 130 -6.67 23.09 -0.25
C LYS A 130 -7.36 22.72 -1.54
N LEU A 131 -7.74 21.45 -1.75
CA LEU A 131 -8.51 21.05 -2.94
C LEU A 131 -9.93 21.66 -2.91
N MET A 132 -10.60 21.63 -1.75
CA MET A 132 -11.90 22.29 -1.55
C MET A 132 -11.76 23.82 -1.54
N ALA A 133 -10.69 24.38 -0.95
CA ALA A 133 -10.41 25.80 -1.06
C ALA A 133 -10.12 26.21 -2.50
N GLN A 134 -9.46 25.39 -3.32
CA GLN A 134 -9.17 25.68 -4.73
C GLN A 134 -10.41 25.53 -5.62
N MET A 135 -11.32 24.60 -5.32
CA MET A 135 -12.65 24.55 -5.96
C MET A 135 -13.50 25.77 -5.59
N ASN A 136 -13.36 26.32 -4.37
CA ASN A 136 -14.08 27.50 -3.93
C ASN A 136 -13.36 28.83 -4.26
N LYS A 137 -12.07 28.79 -4.63
CA LYS A 137 -11.28 29.97 -5.06
C LYS A 137 -11.34 30.20 -6.58
N ASN A 138 -11.85 29.23 -7.33
CA ASN A 138 -12.35 29.43 -8.70
C ASN A 138 -13.84 29.80 -8.71
N GLY A 139 -14.30 30.48 -7.65
CA GLY A 139 -15.52 31.28 -7.63
C GLY A 139 -15.50 32.37 -8.70
N GLY A 140 -15.78 31.96 -9.94
CA GLY A 140 -16.10 32.83 -11.06
C GLY A 140 -17.57 33.17 -10.98
N GLY A 141 -17.86 34.22 -10.21
CA GLY A 141 -19.13 34.94 -10.26
C GLY A 141 -19.48 35.34 -11.71
N MET A 142 -20.78 35.22 -11.97
CA MET A 142 -21.55 35.55 -13.17
C MET A 142 -21.10 36.83 -13.91
N PRO A 143 -21.07 36.82 -15.27
CA PRO A 143 -21.40 38.05 -15.99
C PRO A 143 -22.27 37.82 -17.24
N GLY A 144 -23.27 38.68 -17.39
CA GLY A 144 -23.66 39.16 -18.71
C GLY A 144 -24.85 38.46 -19.34
N MET A 145 -26.03 38.93 -18.98
CA MET A 145 -27.19 39.02 -19.87
C MET A 145 -26.86 39.99 -21.02
N PRO A 146 -26.93 39.57 -22.31
CA PRO A 146 -26.93 40.49 -23.43
C PRO A 146 -28.24 40.35 -24.22
N GLY A 147 -28.94 41.46 -24.44
CA GLY A 147 -29.88 41.56 -25.55
C GLY A 147 -31.36 41.51 -25.18
N MET A 148 -31.86 42.68 -24.83
CA MET A 148 -33.25 43.09 -24.85
C MET A 148 -33.97 42.70 -26.16
N GLY A 149 -35.15 42.07 -26.05
CA GLY A 149 -36.00 41.75 -27.20
C GLY A 149 -37.42 41.38 -26.81
N GLY A 150 -38.27 42.39 -26.62
CA GLY A 150 -39.72 42.30 -26.83
C GLY A 150 -40.54 41.43 -25.87
N MET A 151 -41.12 42.06 -24.86
CA MET A 151 -42.38 41.58 -24.27
C MET A 151 -43.50 41.80 -25.30
N PRO A 152 -44.18 40.75 -25.77
CA PRO A 152 -45.63 40.73 -25.67
C PRO A 152 -46.19 39.32 -25.42
N GLY A 153 -47.21 39.20 -24.57
CA GLY A 153 -48.07 38.00 -24.56
C GLY A 153 -48.30 37.37 -23.20
N MET A 154 -48.95 38.13 -22.34
CA MET A 154 -49.99 37.67 -21.42
C MET A 154 -50.71 36.39 -21.90
N GLY A 155 -50.78 35.35 -21.06
CA GLY A 155 -51.50 34.12 -21.41
C GLY A 155 -51.52 33.04 -20.34
N GLY A 156 -52.35 33.23 -19.30
CA GLY A 156 -53.16 32.17 -18.70
C GLY A 156 -52.46 31.08 -17.89
N MET A 157 -52.50 31.23 -16.57
CA MET A 157 -52.46 30.13 -15.62
C MET A 157 -53.91 29.73 -15.27
N PRO A 158 -54.37 28.54 -15.68
CA PRO A 158 -55.44 27.81 -14.99
C PRO A 158 -55.02 26.33 -14.80
N GLY A 159 -55.33 25.61 -13.73
CA GLY A 159 -56.07 25.88 -12.51
C GLY A 159 -55.77 24.74 -11.54
N MET A 160 -55.72 25.06 -10.26
CA MET A 160 -55.93 24.09 -9.19
C MET A 160 -57.42 23.79 -9.17
N ASP A 161 -57.80 22.56 -9.51
CA ASP A 161 -59.12 22.03 -9.21
C ASP A 161 -59.00 20.56 -8.80
N GLY A 162 -59.74 20.23 -7.76
CA GLY A 162 -59.45 19.15 -6.84
C GLY A 162 -59.69 17.75 -7.37
N MET A 163 -59.22 16.79 -6.58
CA MET A 163 -59.64 15.40 -6.69
C MET A 163 -59.94 14.84 -5.28
N PRO A 164 -60.97 13.97 -5.19
CA PRO A 164 -61.69 13.59 -3.97
C PRO A 164 -60.89 12.75 -2.97
#